data_AF-A0A510K3G8-F1
#
_entry.id   AF-A0A510K3G8-F1
#
_cell.length_a   1.000
_cell.length_b   1.000
_cell.length_c   1.000
_cell.angle_alpha   90.00
_cell.angle_beta   90.00
_cell.angle_gamma   90.00
#
_symmetry.space_group_name_H-M   'P 1'
#
loop_
_entity.id
_entity.type
_entity.pdbx_description
1 polymer ?
#
loop_
_entity_poly.entity_id
_entity_poly.type
_entity_poly.pdbx_seq_one_letter_code
_entity_poly.pdbx_strand_id
1 'polypeptide(L)'
;MIKLITVFLIIISSPIFSKNLLNSHEVCKYFKVKDENNKKFNPYTGKTNIKFKEDGIYECKNSDTSFRIFIPRYFYIEDLYISGNLIIEVKDKKMVRFEVRDENRLQFSAQYNKYGPNGKMFSYKGFGLGNSHSLEINFKDGNPFGDILEYYDNGKLYRKSHLVKRNNYYPFSTPDDYNKYIDYYEIYDINTGEILKKESLFNKTGTVWDYDSKNGKLYKESHLVNGEIIFQREYKEDGTVAQEYNYKK
;
A
#
# COMPACT_ATOMS: atom_id res chain seq x y z
N MET A 1 32.17 -11.37 -34.46
CA MET A 1 31.25 -12.51 -34.54
C MET A 1 30.43 -12.54 -33.26
N ILE A 2 29.11 -12.30 -33.36
CA ILE A 2 28.03 -12.88 -32.52
C ILE A 2 28.11 -12.52 -31.00
N LYS A 3 27.17 -11.82 -30.36
CA LYS A 3 25.70 -11.77 -30.56
C LYS A 3 25.15 -10.49 -29.88
N LEU A 4 24.36 -9.73 -30.64
CA LEU A 4 23.34 -8.82 -30.13
C LEU A 4 22.43 -9.61 -29.17
N ILE A 5 22.31 -9.19 -27.91
CA ILE A 5 21.20 -9.60 -27.07
C ILE A 5 20.10 -8.57 -27.29
N THR A 6 19.23 -8.88 -28.25
CA THR A 6 17.98 -8.19 -28.49
C THR A 6 17.09 -8.40 -27.27
N VAL A 7 16.93 -7.38 -26.43
CA VAL A 7 15.93 -7.38 -25.36
C VAL A 7 14.56 -7.42 -26.02
N PHE A 8 13.89 -8.56 -25.87
CA PHE A 8 12.53 -8.80 -26.35
C PHE A 8 11.58 -7.90 -25.56
N LEU A 9 11.25 -6.75 -26.13
CA LEU A 9 10.09 -5.94 -25.74
C LEU A 9 8.84 -6.76 -26.06
N ILE A 10 8.40 -7.60 -25.13
CA ILE A 10 7.04 -8.14 -25.14
C ILE A 10 6.12 -6.99 -24.75
N ILE A 11 5.86 -6.11 -25.72
CA ILE A 11 4.67 -5.28 -25.71
C ILE A 11 3.53 -6.27 -25.92
N ILE A 12 2.89 -6.69 -24.82
CA ILE A 12 1.61 -7.38 -24.90
C ILE A 12 0.64 -6.38 -25.52
N SER A 13 0.53 -6.44 -26.84
CA SER A 13 -0.52 -5.80 -27.62
C SER A 13 -1.83 -6.43 -27.19
N SER A 14 -2.36 -5.91 -26.09
CA SER A 14 -3.76 -6.11 -25.76
C SER A 14 -4.53 -5.47 -26.91
N PRO A 15 -5.52 -6.15 -27.52
CA PRO A 15 -6.33 -5.55 -28.56
C PRO A 15 -6.88 -4.24 -27.99
N ILE A 16 -6.54 -3.13 -28.65
CA ILE A 16 -7.02 -1.81 -28.34
C ILE A 16 -8.53 -1.84 -28.64
N PHE A 17 -9.30 -2.33 -27.68
CA PHE A 17 -10.67 -1.87 -27.52
C PHE A 17 -10.53 -0.38 -27.32
N SER A 18 -11.06 0.38 -28.29
CA SER A 18 -11.36 1.79 -28.13
C SER A 18 -12.18 1.96 -26.85
N LYS A 19 -11.49 2.14 -25.71
CA LYS A 19 -12.13 2.48 -24.46
C LYS A 19 -12.56 3.92 -24.63
N ASN A 20 -13.83 4.10 -24.98
CA ASN A 20 -14.44 5.42 -25.01
C ASN A 20 -14.13 6.09 -23.66
N LEU A 21 -13.35 7.15 -23.69
CA LEU A 21 -13.14 8.03 -22.55
C LEU A 21 -14.48 8.74 -22.34
N LEU A 22 -15.33 8.18 -21.49
CA LEU A 22 -16.69 8.68 -21.29
C LEU A 22 -16.65 9.99 -20.51
N ASN A 23 -17.57 10.88 -20.86
CA ASN A 23 -17.65 12.21 -20.28
C ASN A 23 -17.85 12.10 -18.75
N SER A 24 -16.81 12.52 -18.02
CA SER A 24 -16.52 12.14 -16.63
C SER A 24 -17.47 12.72 -15.58
N HIS A 25 -18.39 13.60 -15.97
CA HIS A 25 -19.11 14.47 -15.03
C HIS A 25 -20.07 13.76 -14.06
N GLU A 26 -20.73 12.64 -14.42
CA GLU A 26 -21.64 11.96 -13.48
C GLU A 26 -20.89 11.17 -12.41
N VAL A 27 -19.89 10.37 -12.78
CA VAL A 27 -19.11 9.57 -11.82
C VAL A 27 -18.27 10.47 -10.92
N CYS A 28 -17.66 11.52 -11.48
CA CYS A 28 -16.82 12.43 -10.69
C CYS A 28 -17.59 13.26 -9.67
N LYS A 29 -18.92 13.41 -9.79
CA LYS A 29 -19.75 14.07 -8.76
C LYS A 29 -19.72 13.33 -7.43
N TYR A 30 -19.55 12.01 -7.42
CA TYR A 30 -19.44 11.23 -6.18
C TYR A 30 -18.13 11.46 -5.42
N PHE A 31 -17.17 12.15 -6.05
CA PHE A 31 -15.80 12.34 -5.55
C PHE A 31 -15.45 13.83 -5.44
N LYS A 32 -16.43 14.70 -5.17
CA LYS A 32 -16.21 16.13 -4.90
C LYS A 32 -16.62 16.47 -3.48
N VAL A 33 -15.76 17.19 -2.73
CA VAL A 33 -15.86 17.53 -1.29
C VAL A 33 -17.25 17.99 -0.79
N LYS A 34 -18.09 18.58 -1.63
CA LYS A 34 -19.26 19.36 -1.20
C LYS A 34 -20.53 18.57 -0.80
N ASP A 35 -20.47 17.25 -0.62
CA ASP A 35 -21.67 16.47 -0.30
C ASP A 35 -21.43 15.47 0.84
N GLU A 36 -22.33 15.41 1.83
CA GLU A 36 -22.31 14.43 2.94
C GLU A 36 -22.38 12.96 2.45
N ASN A 37 -22.60 12.79 1.13
CA ASN A 37 -22.57 11.56 0.35
C ASN A 37 -21.18 10.94 0.11
N ASN A 38 -20.09 11.58 0.54
CA ASN A 38 -18.67 11.13 0.45
C ASN A 38 -18.35 9.77 1.14
N LYS A 39 -19.37 9.03 1.60
CA LYS A 39 -19.28 7.78 2.38
C LYS A 39 -19.51 6.52 1.54
N LYS A 40 -19.49 6.63 0.20
CA LYS A 40 -19.95 5.56 -0.70
C LYS A 40 -18.82 4.71 -1.28
N PHE A 41 -17.55 4.93 -0.96
CA PHE A 41 -16.45 4.10 -1.47
C PHE A 41 -15.33 3.96 -0.45
N ASN A 42 -14.75 2.76 -0.35
CA ASN A 42 -13.52 2.51 0.39
C ASN A 42 -12.46 1.94 -0.57
N PRO A 43 -11.38 2.70 -0.87
CA PRO A 43 -10.37 2.29 -1.84
C PRO A 43 -9.60 1.03 -1.44
N TYR A 44 -9.45 0.74 -0.15
CA TYR A 44 -8.72 -0.45 0.28
C TYR A 44 -9.55 -1.73 0.24
N THR A 45 -10.87 -1.62 0.06
CA THR A 45 -11.76 -2.78 -0.03
C THR A 45 -12.49 -2.89 -1.37
N GLY A 46 -12.47 -1.85 -2.19
CA GLY A 46 -13.26 -1.76 -3.41
C GLY A 46 -14.77 -1.60 -3.17
N LYS A 47 -15.24 -1.67 -1.92
CA LYS A 47 -16.67 -1.63 -1.59
C LYS A 47 -17.23 -0.25 -1.91
N THR A 48 -18.27 -0.22 -2.73
CA THR A 48 -18.96 1.01 -3.10
C THR A 48 -20.47 0.86 -3.22
N ASN A 49 -21.19 1.93 -2.88
CA ASN A 49 -22.63 2.10 -3.15
C ASN A 49 -22.89 3.00 -4.37
N ILE A 50 -21.86 3.34 -5.14
CA ILE A 50 -21.99 4.09 -6.39
C ILE A 50 -22.63 3.18 -7.44
N LYS A 51 -23.73 3.64 -8.05
CA LYS A 51 -24.40 2.93 -9.15
C LYS A 51 -23.85 3.41 -10.48
N PHE A 52 -23.00 2.60 -11.11
CA PHE A 52 -22.49 2.89 -12.44
C PHE A 52 -23.54 2.52 -13.49
N LYS A 53 -23.80 3.44 -14.43
CA LYS A 53 -24.77 3.22 -15.52
C LYS A 53 -24.13 2.56 -16.74
N GLU A 54 -22.86 2.88 -16.98
CA GLU A 54 -22.10 2.51 -18.18
C GLU A 54 -20.74 1.92 -17.78
N ASP A 55 -20.17 1.12 -18.68
CA ASP A 55 -18.82 0.58 -18.56
C ASP A 55 -17.83 1.54 -19.25
N GLY A 56 -16.60 1.60 -18.75
CA GLY A 56 -15.57 2.47 -19.32
C GLY A 56 -14.49 2.88 -18.34
N ILE A 57 -13.66 3.81 -18.78
CA ILE A 57 -12.69 4.51 -17.92
C ILE A 57 -13.19 5.93 -17.70
N TYR A 58 -13.29 6.32 -16.44
CA TYR A 58 -13.62 7.66 -16.00
C TYR A 58 -12.38 8.34 -15.43
N GLU A 59 -12.09 9.55 -15.90
CA GLU A 59 -10.99 10.38 -15.40
C GLU A 59 -11.55 11.63 -14.72
N CYS A 60 -11.34 11.73 -13.41
CA CYS A 60 -11.77 12.86 -12.60
C CYS A 60 -10.57 13.75 -12.27
N LYS A 61 -10.40 14.81 -13.05
CA LYS A 61 -9.29 15.76 -12.88
C LYS A 61 -9.51 16.66 -11.67
N ASN A 62 -8.43 16.96 -10.94
CA ASN A 62 -8.41 17.84 -9.77
C ASN A 62 -9.54 17.53 -8.78
N SER A 63 -9.67 16.25 -8.44
CA SER A 63 -10.66 15.80 -7.48
C SER A 63 -10.11 16.02 -6.09
N ASP A 64 -10.88 16.75 -5.28
CA ASP A 64 -10.72 16.77 -3.84
C ASP A 64 -11.89 15.96 -3.26
N THR A 65 -11.57 14.88 -2.54
CA THR A 65 -12.57 13.97 -2.01
C THR A 65 -12.15 13.47 -0.63
N SER A 66 -13.13 13.18 0.22
CA SER A 66 -12.90 12.45 1.46
C SER A 66 -13.59 11.09 1.38
N PHE A 67 -12.95 10.04 1.88
CA PHE A 67 -13.54 8.71 1.99
C PHE A 67 -13.59 8.31 3.44
N ARG A 68 -14.78 7.92 3.90
CA ARG A 68 -14.92 7.36 5.24
C ARG A 68 -14.44 5.91 5.26
N ILE A 69 -13.30 5.67 5.90
CA ILE A 69 -12.70 4.35 6.05
C ILE A 69 -12.95 3.85 7.46
N PHE A 70 -13.56 2.67 7.57
CA PHE A 70 -13.63 1.94 8.82
C PHE A 70 -12.36 1.11 8.98
N ILE A 71 -11.66 1.31 10.09
CA ILE A 71 -10.46 0.55 10.49
C ILE A 71 -10.92 -0.44 11.56
N PRO A 72 -11.19 -1.72 11.20
CA PRO A 72 -11.84 -2.68 12.10
C PRO A 72 -11.06 -2.90 13.40
N ARG A 73 -9.73 -2.84 13.31
CA ARG A 73 -8.84 -3.09 14.43
C ARG A 73 -9.04 -2.14 15.60
N TYR A 74 -9.20 -0.84 15.31
CA TYR A 74 -9.38 0.19 16.33
C TYR A 74 -10.85 0.52 16.58
N PHE A 75 -11.77 -0.17 15.88
CA PHE A 75 -13.18 0.21 15.77
C PHE A 75 -13.34 1.71 15.46
N TYR A 76 -12.40 2.26 14.68
CA TYR A 76 -12.26 3.67 14.42
C TYR A 76 -12.68 3.99 12.99
N ILE A 77 -13.22 5.19 12.80
CA ILE A 77 -13.60 5.72 11.50
C ILE A 77 -12.70 6.92 11.24
N GLU A 78 -11.96 6.87 10.13
CA GLU A 78 -11.12 7.97 9.68
C GLU A 78 -11.60 8.46 8.30
N ASP A 79 -11.56 9.77 8.11
CA ASP A 79 -11.85 10.37 6.82
C ASP A 79 -10.52 10.51 6.05
N LEU A 80 -10.35 9.70 5.01
CA LEU A 80 -9.21 9.76 4.10
C LEU A 80 -9.44 10.87 3.08
N TYR A 81 -8.66 11.95 3.20
CA TYR A 81 -8.63 13.04 2.22
C TYR A 81 -7.69 12.72 1.06
N ILE A 82 -8.24 12.71 -0.14
CA ILE A 82 -7.51 12.47 -1.38
C ILE A 82 -7.67 13.69 -2.27
N SER A 83 -6.53 14.26 -2.66
CA SER A 83 -6.41 15.24 -3.72
C SER A 83 -5.71 14.62 -4.92
N GLY A 84 -6.16 14.97 -6.13
CA GLY A 84 -5.49 14.61 -7.38
C GLY A 84 -6.43 14.12 -8.48
N ASN A 85 -5.84 13.52 -9.51
CA ASN A 85 -6.54 12.91 -10.62
C ASN A 85 -6.95 11.48 -10.27
N LEU A 86 -8.26 11.19 -10.34
CA LEU A 86 -8.79 9.85 -10.10
C LEU A 86 -9.03 9.15 -11.44
N ILE A 87 -8.61 7.89 -11.53
CA ILE A 87 -8.88 7.03 -12.68
C ILE A 87 -9.70 5.85 -12.19
N ILE A 88 -10.90 5.67 -12.73
CA ILE A 88 -11.85 4.64 -12.32
C ILE A 88 -12.18 3.79 -13.54
N GLU A 89 -11.92 2.48 -13.49
CA GLU A 89 -12.36 1.54 -14.51
C GLU A 89 -13.59 0.78 -14.03
N VAL A 90 -14.61 0.73 -14.88
CA VAL A 90 -15.88 0.04 -14.64
C VAL A 90 -16.11 -1.01 -15.72
N LYS A 91 -16.46 -2.23 -15.30
CA LYS A 91 -16.88 -3.34 -16.16
C LYS A 91 -18.08 -4.04 -15.53
N ASP A 92 -19.05 -4.47 -16.32
CA ASP A 92 -20.30 -5.07 -15.85
C ASP A 92 -20.98 -4.18 -14.78
N LYS A 93 -20.91 -2.86 -14.97
CA LYS A 93 -21.42 -1.81 -14.06
C LYS A 93 -20.83 -1.88 -12.65
N LYS A 94 -19.64 -2.48 -12.50
CA LYS A 94 -18.90 -2.58 -11.23
C LYS A 94 -17.52 -1.96 -11.40
N MET A 95 -17.06 -1.25 -10.37
CA MET A 95 -15.69 -0.77 -10.32
C MET A 95 -14.73 -1.95 -10.26
N VAL A 96 -13.76 -1.99 -11.18
CA VAL A 96 -12.73 -3.05 -11.25
C VAL A 96 -11.32 -2.51 -11.06
N ARG A 97 -11.12 -1.18 -11.16
CA ARG A 97 -9.84 -0.52 -10.87
C ARG A 97 -10.08 0.89 -10.36
N PHE A 98 -9.23 1.32 -9.43
CA PHE A 98 -9.17 2.68 -8.94
C PHE A 98 -7.71 3.10 -8.83
N GLU A 99 -7.39 4.28 -9.35
CA GLU A 99 -6.08 4.90 -9.19
C GLU A 99 -6.21 6.36 -8.78
N VAL A 100 -5.23 6.82 -8.01
CA VAL A 100 -5.04 8.21 -7.65
C VAL A 100 -3.68 8.65 -8.14
N ARG A 101 -3.63 9.75 -8.87
CA ARG A 101 -2.39 10.40 -9.29
C ARG A 101 -2.38 11.84 -8.85
N ASP A 102 -1.30 12.27 -8.23
CA ASP A 102 -1.07 13.66 -7.89
C ASP A 102 0.18 14.13 -8.65
N GLU A 103 0.06 15.21 -9.41
CA GLU A 103 1.10 15.69 -10.34
C GLU A 103 1.75 14.57 -11.19
N ASN A 104 0.91 13.66 -11.72
CA ASN A 104 1.30 12.43 -12.43
C ASN A 104 1.99 11.33 -11.62
N ARG A 105 2.40 11.59 -10.37
CA ARG A 105 2.90 10.57 -9.45
C ARG A 105 1.76 9.69 -8.95
N LEU A 106 1.92 8.38 -9.06
CA LEU A 106 0.97 7.41 -8.52
C LEU A 106 0.95 7.53 -6.99
N GLN A 107 -0.22 7.81 -6.42
CA GLN A 107 -0.42 7.85 -4.97
C GLN A 107 -1.07 6.56 -4.48
N PHE A 108 -1.96 5.97 -5.28
CA PHE A 108 -2.63 4.72 -4.96
C PHE A 108 -3.08 4.00 -6.22
N SER A 109 -3.05 2.68 -6.21
CA SER A 109 -3.77 1.86 -7.20
C SER A 109 -4.24 0.56 -6.59
N ALA A 110 -5.41 0.10 -7.03
CA ALA A 110 -5.90 -1.23 -6.73
C ALA A 110 -6.84 -1.74 -7.83
N GLN A 111 -6.91 -3.06 -7.94
CA GLN A 111 -7.85 -3.79 -8.78
C GLN A 111 -8.83 -4.56 -7.89
N TYR A 112 -10.06 -4.74 -8.35
CA TYR A 112 -11.13 -5.33 -7.55
C TYR A 112 -11.92 -6.39 -8.31
N ASN A 113 -12.48 -7.31 -7.54
CA ASN A 113 -13.53 -8.21 -7.97
C ASN A 113 -14.69 -8.16 -6.97
N LYS A 114 -15.68 -9.08 -7.11
CA LYS A 114 -16.87 -9.10 -6.23
C LYS A 114 -16.57 -9.38 -4.75
N TYR A 115 -15.39 -9.92 -4.42
CA TYR A 115 -14.98 -10.27 -3.06
C TYR A 115 -14.09 -9.20 -2.41
N GLY A 116 -13.50 -8.29 -3.18
CA GLY A 116 -12.65 -7.20 -2.69
C GLY A 116 -11.45 -6.95 -3.61
N PRO A 117 -10.33 -6.42 -3.09
CA PRO A 117 -9.09 -6.30 -3.83
C PRO A 117 -8.64 -7.63 -4.47
N ASN A 118 -8.24 -7.59 -5.73
CA ASN A 118 -7.83 -8.76 -6.49
C ASN A 118 -6.78 -8.38 -7.54
N GLY A 119 -5.52 -8.62 -7.20
CA GLY A 119 -4.35 -8.16 -7.93
C GLY A 119 -3.40 -7.38 -7.03
N LYS A 120 -2.45 -6.67 -7.65
CA LYS A 120 -1.52 -5.80 -6.95
C LYS A 120 -2.23 -4.53 -6.47
N MET A 121 -1.96 -4.13 -5.24
CA MET A 121 -2.27 -2.81 -4.68
C MET A 121 -0.96 -2.07 -4.41
N PHE A 122 -0.94 -0.78 -4.73
CA PHE A 122 0.14 0.15 -4.38
C PHE A 122 -0.43 1.29 -3.55
N SER A 123 0.31 1.71 -2.52
CA SER A 123 0.05 2.93 -1.75
C SER A 123 1.35 3.70 -1.57
N TYR A 124 1.35 4.97 -1.95
CA TYR A 124 2.45 5.90 -1.67
C TYR A 124 2.52 6.20 -0.17
N LYS A 125 3.72 6.54 0.33
CA LYS A 125 3.90 6.93 1.73
C LYS A 125 3.03 8.16 2.05
N GLY A 126 2.41 8.17 3.23
CA GLY A 126 1.51 9.24 3.64
C GLY A 126 0.16 9.29 2.89
N PHE A 127 -0.07 8.44 1.88
CA PHE A 127 -1.42 8.31 1.32
C PHE A 127 -2.33 7.60 2.32
N GLY A 128 -3.54 8.12 2.54
CA GLY A 128 -4.45 7.45 3.47
C GLY A 128 -4.18 7.79 4.91
N LEU A 129 -3.35 6.93 5.48
CA LEU A 129 -3.35 6.59 6.90
C LEU A 129 -1.91 6.55 7.43
N GLY A 130 -1.04 7.39 6.85
CA GLY A 130 0.26 7.68 7.44
C GLY A 130 1.31 6.59 7.30
N ASN A 131 1.26 5.75 6.26
CA ASN A 131 2.36 4.82 5.97
C ASN A 131 3.69 5.56 5.88
N SER A 132 4.70 5.13 6.67
CA SER A 132 6.04 5.75 6.65
C SER A 132 6.82 5.45 5.37
N HIS A 133 6.44 4.38 4.67
CA HIS A 133 7.02 3.94 3.39
C HIS A 133 5.93 3.76 2.34
N SER A 134 6.32 3.84 1.06
CA SER A 134 5.42 3.40 -0.01
C SER A 134 5.40 1.88 -0.01
N LEU A 135 4.27 1.26 -0.33
CA LEU A 135 4.11 -0.20 -0.27
C LEU A 135 3.41 -0.79 -1.50
N GLU A 136 3.79 -2.00 -1.85
CA GLU A 136 3.09 -2.90 -2.75
C GLU A 136 2.71 -4.21 -2.05
N ILE A 137 1.52 -4.71 -2.35
CA ILE A 137 1.01 -5.97 -1.80
C ILE A 137 0.06 -6.64 -2.79
N ASN A 138 0.04 -7.97 -2.83
CA ASN A 138 -0.87 -8.72 -3.69
C ASN A 138 -2.10 -9.19 -2.92
N PHE A 139 -3.26 -9.14 -3.57
CA PHE A 139 -4.53 -9.60 -3.05
C PHE A 139 -5.19 -10.63 -3.96
N LYS A 140 -5.88 -11.60 -3.36
CA LYS A 140 -6.78 -12.53 -4.05
C LYS A 140 -8.09 -12.59 -3.29
N ASP A 141 -9.18 -12.26 -3.98
CA ASP A 141 -10.53 -12.27 -3.41
C ASP A 141 -10.65 -11.51 -2.07
N GLY A 142 -9.98 -10.36 -1.99
CA GLY A 142 -9.94 -9.49 -0.81
C GLY A 142 -8.93 -9.89 0.27
N ASN A 143 -8.20 -10.99 0.10
CA ASN A 143 -7.21 -11.48 1.07
C ASN A 143 -5.79 -11.18 0.60
N PRO A 144 -4.93 -10.57 1.43
CA PRO A 144 -3.54 -10.32 1.08
C PRO A 144 -2.72 -11.61 1.10
N PHE A 145 -1.75 -11.74 0.20
CA PHE A 145 -0.88 -12.91 0.13
C PHE A 145 0.49 -12.60 -0.49
N GLY A 146 1.45 -13.50 -0.24
CA GLY A 146 2.80 -13.38 -0.76
C GLY A 146 3.63 -12.37 0.03
N ASP A 147 4.37 -11.53 -0.68
CA ASP A 147 5.28 -10.57 -0.06
C ASP A 147 4.67 -9.16 -0.05
N ILE A 148 4.92 -8.42 1.02
CA ILE A 148 4.80 -6.95 1.07
C ILE A 148 6.15 -6.38 0.67
N LEU A 149 6.14 -5.45 -0.27
CA LEU A 149 7.32 -4.70 -0.69
C LEU A 149 7.17 -3.27 -0.22
N GLU A 150 8.12 -2.78 0.57
CA GLU A 150 8.18 -1.39 1.03
C GLU A 150 9.35 -0.68 0.34
N TYR A 151 9.20 0.61 0.03
CA TYR A 151 10.17 1.38 -0.75
C TYR A 151 10.63 2.64 -0.02
N TYR A 152 11.92 2.96 -0.21
CA TYR A 152 12.48 4.27 0.12
C TYR A 152 11.91 5.37 -0.78
N ASP A 153 12.14 6.63 -0.39
CA ASP A 153 11.72 7.82 -1.14
C ASP A 153 12.30 7.90 -2.55
N ASN A 154 13.51 7.36 -2.72
CA ASN A 154 14.19 7.28 -4.01
C ASN A 154 13.65 6.15 -4.91
N GLY A 155 12.64 5.41 -4.46
CA GLY A 155 11.99 4.32 -5.21
C GLY A 155 12.70 2.97 -5.14
N LYS A 156 13.85 2.86 -4.45
CA LYS A 156 14.50 1.56 -4.23
C LYS A 156 13.76 0.74 -3.18
N LEU A 157 13.86 -0.58 -3.32
CA LEU A 157 13.31 -1.52 -2.35
C LEU A 157 13.97 -1.29 -0.99
N TYR A 158 13.16 -1.09 0.03
CA TYR A 158 13.57 -0.99 1.43
C TYR A 158 13.42 -2.34 2.10
N ARG A 159 12.22 -2.91 2.06
CA ARG A 159 11.90 -4.13 2.79
C ARG A 159 11.07 -5.07 1.95
N LYS A 160 11.37 -6.36 2.06
CA LYS A 160 10.56 -7.44 1.53
C LYS A 160 10.12 -8.34 2.68
N SER A 161 8.81 -8.46 2.88
CA SER A 161 8.24 -9.07 4.09
C SER A 161 7.25 -10.16 3.70
N HIS A 162 7.47 -11.39 4.15
CA HIS A 162 6.62 -12.52 3.79
C HIS A 162 5.40 -12.59 4.70
N LEU A 163 4.21 -12.60 4.10
CA LEU A 163 2.95 -12.73 4.82
C LEU A 163 2.66 -14.19 5.19
N VAL A 164 2.28 -14.41 6.44
CA VAL A 164 1.77 -15.71 6.90
C VAL A 164 0.47 -16.05 6.15
N LYS A 165 0.35 -17.26 5.58
CA LYS A 165 -0.76 -17.70 4.71
C LYS A 165 -2.20 -17.51 5.22
N ARG A 166 -2.41 -17.28 6.52
CA ARG A 166 -3.74 -17.08 7.14
C ARG A 166 -3.71 -15.87 8.06
N ASN A 167 -3.48 -14.70 7.47
CA ASN A 167 -3.49 -13.44 8.21
C ASN A 167 -4.75 -12.62 7.89
N ASN A 168 -5.12 -11.75 8.82
CA ASN A 168 -6.09 -10.68 8.60
C ASN A 168 -5.33 -9.36 8.41
N TYR A 169 -4.22 -9.37 7.67
CA TYR A 169 -3.44 -8.16 7.44
C TYR A 169 -4.34 -7.15 6.74
N TYR A 170 -4.50 -6.01 7.37
CA TYR A 170 -5.10 -4.85 6.72
C TYR A 170 -3.97 -3.89 6.39
N PRO A 171 -4.02 -3.20 5.23
CA PRO A 171 -3.09 -2.11 4.88
C PRO A 171 -3.23 -0.87 5.80
N PHE A 172 -3.92 -1.03 6.93
CA PHE A 172 -4.14 -0.07 8.02
C PHE A 172 -3.43 -0.51 9.31
N SER A 173 -2.72 -1.66 9.25
CA SER A 173 -2.02 -2.18 10.41
C SER A 173 -0.79 -1.30 10.63
N THR A 174 -0.68 -0.77 11.84
CA THR A 174 0.43 0.06 12.27
C THR A 174 1.76 -0.72 12.12
N PRO A 175 2.93 -0.06 11.98
CA PRO A 175 4.23 -0.72 12.07
C PRO A 175 4.37 -1.62 13.31
N ASP A 176 3.67 -1.31 14.41
CA ASP A 176 3.65 -2.13 15.64
C ASP A 176 2.94 -3.49 15.45
N ASP A 177 2.22 -3.67 14.35
CA ASP A 177 1.46 -4.88 14.01
C ASP A 177 2.15 -5.76 13.00
N TYR A 178 3.21 -5.24 12.39
CA TYR A 178 4.02 -5.89 11.40
C TYR A 178 4.41 -7.32 11.84
N ASN A 179 4.84 -7.45 13.10
CA ASN A 179 5.24 -8.72 13.71
C ASN A 179 4.10 -9.75 13.90
N LYS A 180 2.83 -9.34 13.77
CA LYS A 180 1.69 -10.27 13.91
C LYS A 180 1.43 -11.07 12.63
N TYR A 181 1.89 -10.56 11.48
CA TYR A 181 1.50 -11.07 10.17
C TYR A 181 2.68 -11.50 9.31
N ILE A 182 3.91 -11.17 9.72
CA ILE A 182 5.14 -11.47 9.02
C ILE A 182 5.92 -12.57 9.74
N ASP A 183 6.38 -13.58 9.00
CA ASP A 183 7.23 -14.68 9.51
C ASP A 183 8.69 -14.58 9.04
N TYR A 184 8.96 -13.77 8.02
CA TYR A 184 10.28 -13.55 7.47
C TYR A 184 10.37 -12.19 6.80
N TYR A 185 11.51 -11.52 6.91
CA TYR A 185 11.76 -10.31 6.13
C TYR A 185 13.23 -10.08 5.77
N GLU A 186 13.41 -9.25 4.75
CA GLU A 186 14.71 -8.77 4.26
C GLU A 186 14.72 -7.25 4.22
N ILE A 187 15.83 -6.63 4.64
CA ILE A 187 16.08 -5.19 4.48
C ILE A 187 17.19 -4.99 3.47
N TYR A 188 17.03 -3.99 2.62
CA TYR A 188 17.92 -3.66 1.52
C TYR A 188 18.55 -2.28 1.71
N ASP A 189 19.78 -2.11 1.26
CA ASP A 189 20.50 -0.84 1.35
C ASP A 189 19.94 0.20 0.39
N ILE A 190 19.77 1.45 0.87
CA ILE A 190 19.21 2.55 0.09
C ILE A 190 20.09 2.97 -1.11
N ASN A 191 21.40 2.71 -1.07
CA ASN A 191 22.34 3.11 -2.09
C ASN A 191 22.69 1.96 -3.03
N THR A 192 22.99 0.78 -2.52
CA THR A 192 23.44 -0.37 -3.33
C THR A 192 22.30 -1.31 -3.72
N GLY A 193 21.23 -1.37 -2.92
CA GLY A 193 20.17 -2.38 -3.07
C GLY A 193 20.60 -3.78 -2.61
N GLU A 194 21.75 -3.91 -1.95
CA GLU A 194 22.20 -5.16 -1.35
C GLU A 194 21.44 -5.46 -0.06
N ILE A 195 21.35 -6.74 0.32
CA ILE A 195 20.63 -7.15 1.54
C ILE A 195 21.48 -6.81 2.77
N LEU A 196 20.95 -5.95 3.63
CA LEU A 196 21.54 -5.58 4.93
C LEU A 196 21.18 -6.56 6.04
N LYS A 197 19.95 -7.11 5.99
CA LYS A 197 19.45 -8.03 7.02
C LYS A 197 18.47 -9.02 6.44
N LYS A 198 18.52 -10.25 6.97
CA LYS A 198 17.50 -11.28 6.84
C LYS A 198 17.10 -11.72 8.23
N GLU A 199 15.82 -11.84 8.50
CA GLU A 199 15.33 -12.25 9.81
C GLU A 199 14.14 -13.19 9.67
N SER A 200 14.16 -14.30 10.41
CA SER A 200 12.99 -15.16 10.57
C SER A 200 12.33 -14.85 11.90
N LEU A 201 11.05 -14.52 11.87
CA LEU A 201 10.22 -14.25 13.04
C LEU A 201 9.50 -15.54 13.47
N PHE A 202 10.22 -16.66 13.57
CA PHE A 202 9.65 -17.94 13.99
C PHE A 202 9.01 -17.83 15.37
N ASN A 203 7.81 -18.39 15.55
CA ASN A 203 6.99 -18.19 16.75
C ASN A 203 6.86 -16.71 17.16
N LYS A 204 6.86 -15.79 16.19
CA LYS A 204 6.77 -14.33 16.39
C LYS A 204 7.88 -13.79 17.31
N THR A 205 9.05 -14.41 17.27
CA THR A 205 10.23 -14.06 18.07
C THR A 205 11.36 -13.67 17.13
N GLY A 206 12.10 -12.61 17.47
CA GLY A 206 13.19 -12.08 16.64
C GLY A 206 13.34 -10.58 16.82
N THR A 207 14.04 -9.93 15.90
CA THR A 207 14.25 -8.48 15.95
C THR A 207 13.67 -7.83 14.70
N VAL A 208 12.96 -6.71 14.84
CA VAL A 208 12.48 -5.89 13.72
C VAL A 208 13.28 -4.59 13.69
N TRP A 209 13.79 -4.23 12.51
CA TRP A 209 14.57 -3.02 12.29
C TRP A 209 13.80 -2.07 11.38
N ASP A 210 13.63 -0.83 11.79
CA ASP A 210 12.97 0.23 11.04
C ASP A 210 13.96 1.33 10.64
N TYR A 211 14.00 1.61 9.33
CA TYR A 211 14.86 2.61 8.72
C TYR A 211 14.05 3.80 8.21
N ASP A 212 14.65 4.98 8.25
CA ASP A 212 14.02 6.19 7.74
C ASP A 212 13.96 6.14 6.20
N SER A 213 12.77 6.39 5.65
CA SER A 213 12.50 6.29 4.21
C SER A 213 13.34 7.23 3.34
N LYS A 214 13.79 8.36 3.90
CA LYS A 214 14.48 9.44 3.18
C LYS A 214 15.98 9.23 3.13
N ASN A 215 16.57 8.82 4.25
CA ASN A 215 18.04 8.73 4.39
C ASN A 215 18.57 7.30 4.59
N GLY A 216 17.70 6.32 4.80
CA GLY A 216 18.11 4.92 4.99
C GLY A 216 18.92 4.69 6.26
N LYS A 217 18.71 5.48 7.31
CA LYS A 217 19.32 5.27 8.64
C LYS A 217 18.38 4.50 9.55
N LEU A 218 18.92 3.55 10.30
CA LEU A 218 18.18 2.81 11.32
C LEU A 218 17.74 3.80 12.40
N TYR A 219 16.44 3.89 12.69
CA TYR A 219 15.91 4.77 13.74
C TYR A 219 15.25 3.99 14.88
N LYS A 220 14.83 2.73 14.64
CA LYS A 220 14.20 1.90 15.66
C LYS A 220 14.54 0.42 15.48
N GLU A 221 14.80 -0.24 16.60
CA GLU A 221 15.01 -1.67 16.73
C GLU A 221 14.08 -2.21 17.80
N SER A 222 13.31 -3.25 17.48
CA SER A 222 12.30 -3.84 18.37
C SER A 222 12.56 -5.33 18.54
N HIS A 223 12.71 -5.79 19.78
CA HIS A 223 12.96 -7.19 20.11
C HIS A 223 11.67 -7.86 20.55
N LEU A 224 11.33 -8.95 19.86
CA LEU A 224 10.09 -9.67 19.99
C LEU A 224 10.30 -11.01 20.66
N VAL A 225 9.41 -11.35 21.59
CA VAL A 225 9.27 -12.71 22.13
C VAL A 225 7.79 -13.06 22.10
N ASN A 226 7.44 -14.17 21.44
CA ASN A 226 6.06 -14.65 21.30
C ASN A 226 5.07 -13.60 20.77
N GLY A 227 5.52 -12.66 19.93
CA GLY A 227 4.70 -11.61 19.33
C GLY A 227 4.55 -10.35 20.18
N GLU A 228 5.23 -10.27 21.32
CA GLU A 228 5.26 -9.07 22.17
C GLU A 228 6.63 -8.40 22.11
N ILE A 229 6.65 -7.06 22.04
CA ILE A 229 7.88 -6.28 22.12
C ILE A 229 8.33 -6.26 23.58
N ILE A 230 9.48 -6.88 23.87
CA ILE A 230 10.05 -6.93 25.23
C ILE A 230 11.10 -5.85 25.47
N PHE A 231 11.72 -5.37 24.38
CA PHE A 231 12.73 -4.33 24.41
C PHE A 231 12.70 -3.55 23.10
N GLN A 232 12.88 -2.24 23.17
CA GLN A 232 12.99 -1.36 22.01
C GLN A 232 14.13 -0.38 22.21
N ARG A 233 14.87 -0.10 21.15
CA ARG A 233 15.90 0.92 21.10
C ARG A 233 15.61 1.87 19.94
N GLU A 234 15.75 3.15 20.20
CA GLU A 234 15.63 4.22 19.20
C GLU A 234 16.99 4.90 19.01
N TYR A 235 17.26 5.31 17.78
CA TYR A 235 18.55 5.86 17.36
C TYR A 235 18.38 7.28 16.82
N LYS A 236 19.37 8.12 17.08
CA LYS A 236 19.49 9.45 16.45
C LYS A 236 20.03 9.31 15.03
N GLU A 237 19.98 10.41 14.26
CA GLU A 237 20.53 10.43 12.91
C GLU A 237 22.05 10.15 12.85
N ASP A 238 22.80 10.36 13.93
CA ASP A 238 24.24 10.03 13.98
C ASP A 238 24.51 8.55 14.31
N GLY A 239 23.46 7.74 14.48
CA GLY A 239 23.54 6.33 14.87
C GLY A 239 23.76 6.09 16.36
N THR A 240 23.85 7.14 17.18
CA THR A 240 23.90 6.99 18.64
C THR A 240 22.53 6.68 19.20
N VAL A 241 22.50 5.97 20.34
CA VAL A 241 21.26 5.62 21.01
C VAL A 241 20.56 6.88 21.53
N ALA A 242 19.32 7.08 21.10
CA ALA A 242 18.46 8.14 21.60
C ALA A 242 17.77 7.71 22.90
N GLN A 243 17.15 6.54 22.87
CA GLN A 243 16.37 6.02 23.99
C GLN A 243 16.31 4.48 23.96
N GLU A 244 16.15 3.88 25.14
CA GLU A 244 15.87 2.46 25.30
C GLU A 244 14.63 2.27 26.18
N TYR A 245 13.84 1.26 25.84
CA TYR A 245 12.62 0.89 26.54
C TYR A 245 12.67 -0.60 26.88
N ASN A 246 12.60 -0.92 28.17
CA ASN A 246 12.47 -2.29 28.66
C ASN A 246 11.01 -2.51 29.09
N TYR A 247 10.29 -3.34 28.35
CA TYR A 247 8.87 -3.63 28.63
C TYR A 247 8.68 -4.87 29.51
N LYS A 248 9.75 -5.66 29.73
CA LYS A 248 9.78 -6.69 30.77
C LYS A 248 9.74 -6.02 32.15
N LYS A 249 8.65 -6.25 32.88
CA LYS A 249 8.62 -6.23 34.34
C LYS A 249 8.87 -7.62 34.86
#